data_AF-A0A2S4N541-F1
#
_entry.id   AF-A0A2S4N541-F1
#
_cell.length_a   1.000
_cell.length_b   1.000
_cell.length_c   1.000
_cell.angle_alpha   90.00
_cell.angle_beta   90.00
_cell.angle_gamma   90.00
#
_symmetry.space_group_name_H-M   'P 1'
#
loop_
_entity.id
_entity.type
_entity.pdbx_description
1 polymer ?
#
loop_
_entity_poly.entity_id
_entity_poly.type
_entity_poly.pdbx_seq_one_letter_code
_entity_poly.pdbx_strand_id
1 'polypeptide(L)'
;MSSKIRILSLDGGGIRGIISCVILKYIEEQLQKQDNPNAKIGDYFDLIAGTSTGGLITALLLFPDGNKKAKYSVEEALKGTSKNSFLLQNVLF
;
A
#
# COMPACT_ATOMS: atom_id res chain seq x y z
N MET A 1 8.85 -22.52 -17.12
CA MET A 1 9.04 -21.05 -17.09
C MET A 1 9.12 -20.64 -15.63
N SER A 2 10.23 -20.04 -15.16
CA SER A 2 10.29 -19.50 -13.80
C SER A 2 9.41 -18.25 -13.75
N SER A 3 8.38 -18.23 -12.90
CA SER A 3 7.70 -16.97 -12.59
C SER A 3 8.68 -16.07 -11.85
N LYS A 4 8.61 -14.75 -12.08
CA LYS A 4 9.37 -13.78 -11.32
C LYS A 4 8.60 -13.48 -10.04
N ILE A 5 9.28 -13.52 -8.90
CA ILE A 5 8.73 -13.08 -7.61
C ILE A 5 8.98 -11.57 -7.47
N ARG A 6 7.96 -10.81 -7.10
CA ARG A 6 8.01 -9.35 -6.88
C ARG A 6 7.82 -9.06 -5.41
N ILE A 7 8.80 -8.39 -4.81
CA ILE A 7 8.82 -8.04 -3.38
C ILE A 7 8.87 -6.52 -3.25
N LEU A 8 8.01 -5.96 -2.39
CA LEU A 8 8.05 -4.57 -1.96
C LEU A 8 8.48 -4.50 -0.49
N SER A 9 9.53 -3.72 -0.19
CA SER A 9 9.99 -3.48 1.18
C SER A 9 9.87 -1.99 1.52
N LEU A 10 9.28 -1.69 2.68
CA LEU A 10 9.01 -0.33 3.15
C LEU A 10 9.70 -0.05 4.48
N ASP A 11 10.64 0.89 4.45
CA ASP A 11 11.38 1.29 5.64
C ASP A 11 10.50 2.07 6.64
N GLY A 12 10.92 2.05 7.90
CA GLY A 12 10.39 2.95 8.92
C GLY A 12 10.87 4.39 8.69
N GLY A 13 10.16 5.37 9.27
CA GLY A 13 10.56 6.76 9.10
C GLY A 13 9.72 7.80 9.84
N GLY A 14 8.78 7.37 10.69
CA GLY A 14 7.82 8.28 11.30
C GLY A 14 7.06 9.05 10.24
N ILE A 15 6.94 10.37 10.40
CA ILE A 15 6.28 11.24 9.42
C ILE A 15 6.92 11.20 8.02
N ARG A 16 8.21 10.84 7.91
CA ARG A 16 8.92 10.75 6.61
C ARG A 16 8.46 9.56 5.76
N GLY A 17 7.67 8.64 6.32
CA GLY A 17 7.02 7.57 5.55
C GLY A 17 6.18 8.09 4.38
N ILE A 18 5.73 9.35 4.44
CA ILE A 18 5.02 10.02 3.35
C ILE A 18 5.81 10.03 2.03
N ILE A 19 7.15 10.08 2.09
CA ILE A 19 8.01 10.07 0.89
C ILE A 19 7.84 8.74 0.14
N SER A 20 7.85 7.63 0.86
CA SER A 20 7.64 6.29 0.26
C SER A 20 6.27 6.20 -0.39
N CYS A 21 5.24 6.75 0.26
CA CYS A 21 3.89 6.73 -0.30
C CYS A 21 3.73 7.64 -1.53
N VAL A 22 4.44 8.77 -1.61
CA VAL A 22 4.44 9.60 -2.84
C VAL A 22 5.01 8.82 -4.02
N ILE A 23 6.10 8.09 -3.80
CA ILE A 23 6.71 7.22 -4.82
C ILE A 23 5.73 6.10 -5.21
N LEU A 24 5.13 5.42 -4.22
CA LEU A 24 4.16 4.36 -4.48
C LEU A 24 2.91 4.86 -5.22
N LYS A 25 2.43 6.06 -4.88
CA LYS A 25 1.30 6.69 -5.59
C LYS A 25 1.64 6.89 -7.05
N TYR A 26 2.82 7.43 -7.35
CA TYR A 26 3.25 7.61 -8.73
C TYR A 26 3.34 6.27 -9.48
N ILE A 27 3.88 5.22 -8.85
CA ILE A 27 3.94 3.88 -9.43
C ILE A 27 2.52 3.35 -9.70
N GLU A 28 1.60 3.49 -8.74
CA GLU A 28 0.21 3.07 -8.89
C GLU A 28 -0.47 3.78 -10.07
N GLU A 29 -0.27 5.09 -10.22
CA GLU A 29 -0.78 5.86 -11.36
C GLU A 29 -0.20 5.38 -12.70
N GLN A 30 1.07 4.94 -12.75
CA GLN A 30 1.64 4.36 -13.96
C GLN A 30 1.03 2.99 -14.28
N LEU A 31 0.81 2.14 -13.27
CA LEU A 31 0.12 0.86 -13.44
C LEU A 31 -1.31 1.07 -13.93
N GLN A 32 -1.99 2.10 -13.42
CA GLN A 32 -3.35 2.44 -13.84
C GLN A 32 -3.44 2.86 -15.31
N LYS A 33 -2.40 3.55 -15.82
CA LYS A 33 -2.31 3.96 -17.22
C LYS A 33 -1.93 2.82 -18.15
N GLN A 34 -1.05 1.92 -17.70
CA GLN A 34 -0.42 0.91 -18.56
C GLN A 34 -1.15 -0.44 -18.54
N ASP A 35 -1.80 -0.80 -17.44
CA ASP A 35 -2.34 -2.14 -17.22
C ASP A 35 -3.85 -2.12 -16.94
N ASN A 36 -4.28 -1.52 -15.82
CA ASN A 36 -5.69 -1.53 -15.41
C ASN A 36 -6.04 -0.24 -14.65
N PRO A 37 -7.06 0.54 -15.07
CA PRO A 37 -7.49 1.76 -14.36
C PRO A 37 -7.80 1.57 -12.86
N ASN A 38 -8.12 0.35 -12.44
CA ASN A 38 -8.40 0.00 -11.04
C ASN A 38 -7.21 -0.67 -10.33
N ALA A 39 -6.00 -0.61 -10.92
CA ALA A 39 -4.78 -1.16 -10.36
C ALA A 39 -4.49 -0.54 -8.98
N LYS A 40 -4.13 -1.40 -8.03
CA LYS A 40 -3.73 -1.03 -6.67
C LYS A 40 -2.46 -1.77 -6.30
N ILE A 41 -1.50 -1.09 -5.68
CA ILE A 41 -0.18 -1.66 -5.35
C ILE A 41 -0.27 -3.01 -4.64
N GLY A 42 -1.24 -3.18 -3.74
CA GLY A 42 -1.42 -4.42 -2.97
C GLY A 42 -1.67 -5.67 -3.82
N ASP A 43 -2.13 -5.54 -5.06
CA ASP A 43 -2.41 -6.67 -5.96
C ASP A 43 -1.22 -7.03 -6.88
N TYR A 44 -0.13 -6.25 -6.88
CA TYR A 44 0.98 -6.38 -7.84
C TYR A 44 2.23 -7.07 -7.29
N PHE A 45 2.31 -7.25 -5.98
CA PHE A 45 3.47 -7.84 -5.30
C PHE A 45 3.08 -9.16 -4.64
N ASP A 46 3.97 -10.15 -4.72
CA ASP A 46 3.78 -11.45 -4.08
C ASP A 46 4.05 -11.36 -2.57
N LEU A 47 4.86 -10.37 -2.16
CA LEU A 47 5.14 -10.05 -0.76
C LEU A 47 5.32 -8.54 -0.60
N ILE A 48 4.67 -7.99 0.43
CA ILE A 48 4.91 -6.63 0.90
C ILE A 48 5.30 -6.73 2.37
N ALA A 49 6.44 -6.13 2.72
CA ALA A 49 6.95 -6.07 4.09
C ALA A 49 7.28 -4.64 4.46
N GLY A 50 7.13 -4.28 5.74
CA GLY A 50 7.56 -2.98 6.21
C GLY A 50 7.74 -2.90 7.72
N THR A 51 8.56 -1.95 8.16
CA THR A 51 8.90 -1.74 9.57
C THR A 51 8.33 -0.42 10.08
N SER A 52 7.77 -0.39 11.29
CA SER A 52 7.19 0.83 11.91
C SER A 52 6.16 1.49 10.98
N THR A 53 6.32 2.75 10.59
CA THR A 53 5.44 3.43 9.62
C THR A 53 5.31 2.65 8.30
N GLY A 54 6.38 2.02 7.82
CA GLY A 54 6.32 1.15 6.63
C GLY A 54 5.44 -0.08 6.84
N GLY A 55 5.37 -0.60 8.07
CA GLY A 55 4.46 -1.68 8.45
C GLY A 55 3.00 -1.24 8.47
N LEU A 56 2.72 -0.02 8.97
CA LEU A 56 1.38 0.58 8.90
C LEU A 56 0.91 0.77 7.46
N ILE A 57 1.80 1.30 6.60
CA ILE A 57 1.52 1.45 5.17
C ILE A 57 1.26 0.08 4.54
N THR A 58 2.11 -0.91 4.83
CA THR A 58 1.94 -2.30 4.36
C THR A 58 0.56 -2.86 4.72
N ALA A 59 0.13 -2.69 5.98
CA ALA A 59 -1.16 -3.18 6.44
C ALA A 59 -2.35 -2.52 5.70
N LEU A 60 -2.25 -1.23 5.38
CA LEU A 60 -3.28 -0.53 4.61
C LEU A 60 -3.31 -0.95 3.14
N LEU A 61 -2.14 -1.16 2.52
CA LEU A 61 -2.04 -1.60 1.12
C LEU A 61 -2.56 -3.03 0.94
N LEU A 62 -2.38 -3.89 1.95
CA LEU A 62 -2.86 -5.28 1.95
C LEU A 62 -4.27 -5.44 2.52
N PHE A 63 -4.94 -4.35 2.94
CA PHE A 63 -6.27 -4.45 3.52
C PHE A 63 -7.25 -5.00 2.48
N PRO A 64 -7.92 -6.15 2.72
CA PRO A 64 -8.70 -6.81 1.70
C PRO A 64 -10.07 -6.17 1.49
N ASP A 65 -10.56 -6.19 0.26
CA ASP A 65 -11.97 -6.00 -0.07
C ASP A 65 -12.75 -7.32 0.03
N GLY A 66 -14.03 -7.30 -0.33
CA GLY A 66 -14.88 -8.50 -0.30
C GLY A 66 -14.42 -9.63 -1.24
N ASN A 67 -13.48 -9.36 -2.15
CA ASN A 67 -12.95 -10.29 -3.14
C ASN A 67 -11.48 -10.66 -2.86
N LYS A 68 -10.96 -10.38 -1.65
CA LYS A 68 -9.56 -10.62 -1.26
C LYS A 68 -8.53 -9.85 -2.12
N LYS A 69 -8.94 -8.76 -2.75
CA LYS A 69 -8.03 -7.82 -3.43
C LYS A 69 -7.73 -6.63 -2.54
N ALA A 70 -6.71 -5.86 -2.87
CA ALA A 70 -6.43 -4.60 -2.20
C ALA A 70 -7.68 -3.69 -2.22
N LYS A 71 -8.11 -3.25 -1.04
CA LYS A 71 -9.28 -2.37 -0.91
C LYS A 71 -8.96 -0.93 -1.28
N TYR A 72 -7.83 -0.42 -0.81
CA TYR A 72 -7.46 1.00 -0.91
C TYR A 72 -6.38 1.22 -1.97
N SER A 73 -6.50 2.33 -2.70
CA SER A 73 -5.37 2.93 -3.41
C SER A 73 -4.34 3.49 -2.41
N VAL A 74 -3.12 3.76 -2.88
CA VAL A 74 -2.08 4.41 -2.07
C VAL A 74 -2.56 5.77 -1.55
N GLU A 75 -3.30 6.53 -2.37
CA GLU A 75 -3.83 7.83 -1.97
C GLU A 75 -4.89 7.72 -0.86
N GLU A 76 -5.79 6.75 -0.96
CA GLU A 76 -6.80 6.51 0.09
C GLU A 76 -6.16 6.02 1.38
N ALA A 77 -5.18 5.12 1.29
CA ALA A 77 -4.40 4.66 2.45
C ALA A 77 -3.73 5.85 3.17
N LEU A 78 -3.13 6.78 2.42
CA LEU A 78 -2.53 8.00 2.95
C LEU A 78 -3.55 8.95 3.62
N LYS A 79 -4.68 9.20 2.96
CA LYS A 79 -5.75 10.04 3.51
C LYS A 79 -6.31 9.43 4.80
N GLY A 80 -6.39 8.10 4.85
CA GLY A 80 -6.73 7.33 6.04
C GLY A 80 -5.80 7.60 7.22
N THR A 81 -4.48 7.62 7.00
CA THR A 81 -3.48 7.87 8.06
C THR A 81 -3.46 9.31 8.59
N SER A 82 -3.89 10.30 7.79
CA SER A 82 -3.79 11.72 8.15
C SER A 82 -5.07 12.31 8.75
N LYS A 83 -6.24 11.81 8.36
CA LYS A 83 -7.53 12.38 8.80
C LYS A 83 -8.24 11.58 9.89
N ASN A 84 -7.88 10.32 10.12
CA ASN A 84 -8.59 9.47 11.06
C ASN A 84 -7.66 8.46 11.74
N SER A 85 -7.37 8.69 13.02
CA SER A 85 -6.84 7.66 13.94
C SER A 85 -7.69 6.37 13.93
N PHE A 86 -8.94 6.46 13.46
CA PHE A 86 -9.89 5.36 13.31
C PHE A 86 -9.43 4.21 12.40
N LEU A 87 -8.72 4.46 11.29
CA LEU A 87 -8.22 3.37 10.44
C LEU A 87 -6.99 2.69 11.04
N LEU A 88 -6.18 3.42 11.81
CA LEU A 88 -5.09 2.83 12.59
C LEU A 88 -5.66 2.01 13.77
N GLN A 89 -6.75 2.45 14.38
CA GLN A 89 -7.42 1.68 15.45
C GLN A 89 -7.90 0.31 14.94
N ASN A 90 -8.66 0.27 13.85
CA ASN A 90 -9.22 -0.97 13.31
C ASN A 90 -8.19 -1.92 12.64
N VAL A 91 -6.96 -1.46 12.40
CA VAL A 91 -5.89 -2.26 11.79
C VAL A 91 -4.83 -2.66 12.82
N LEU A 92 -4.69 -1.95 13.94
CA LEU A 92 -3.75 -2.31 15.00
C LEU A 92 -4.36 -3.00 16.21
N PHE A 93 -5.66 -2.87 16.50
CA PHE A 93 -6.29 -3.56 17.64
C PHE A 93 -7.78 -3.85 17.40
#